data_AF-A0A935D6G9-F1
#
_entry.id   AF-A0A935D6G9-F1
#
_cell.length_a   1.000
_cell.length_b   1.000
_cell.length_c   1.000
_cell.angle_alpha   90.00
_cell.angle_beta   90.00
_cell.angle_gamma   90.00
#
_symmetry.space_group_name_H-M   'P 1'
#
loop_
_entity.id
_entity.type
_entity.pdbx_description
1 polymer ?
#
loop_
_entity_poly.entity_id
_entity_poly.type
_entity_poly.pdbx_seq_one_letter_code
_entity_poly.pdbx_strand_id
1 'polypeptide(L)'
;MNHVFARFTLFPAVVAGALALAGAAWAQEHGAAPHGAAPHGAGGEHAIQPHHGGGEHGGPAAHGPKPINWTDFSNKETPPYLALLINFGVLAFGYYALGKKPIAAALKQRKEDIGKEIEDARRLLEDAQERSKKHTKDLKNVAADVKTAREALIEAGEGERDRLIREAEEKAARVGRDAGFLVEQEAKQLHLDLTREAVDDGVARAEALLRAAVTQADHERLAEEFLAELSSKSVGGAS
;
A
#
# COMPACT_ATOMS: atom_id res chain seq x y z
N MET A 1 6.00 11.31 -23.64
CA MET A 1 7.33 10.90 -24.16
C MET A 1 8.35 11.15 -23.06
N ASN A 2 8.79 10.11 -22.35
CA ASN A 2 10.03 9.36 -22.63
C ASN A 2 11.22 10.30 -22.89
N HIS A 3 12.13 10.43 -21.92
CA HIS A 3 13.44 9.78 -22.00
C HIS A 3 14.13 9.75 -20.64
N VAL A 4 14.17 8.53 -20.08
CA VAL A 4 15.11 8.04 -19.08
C VAL A 4 16.52 8.09 -19.67
N PHE A 5 17.53 8.58 -18.93
CA PHE A 5 18.89 8.04 -19.02
C PHE A 5 19.67 8.25 -17.71
N ALA A 6 19.86 7.11 -17.04
CA ALA A 6 20.81 6.89 -15.96
C ALA A 6 22.24 7.26 -16.40
N ARG A 7 22.98 7.92 -15.50
CA ARG A 7 24.44 7.85 -15.47
C ARG A 7 24.89 7.56 -14.04
N PHE A 8 25.10 6.27 -13.84
CA PHE A 8 25.74 5.62 -12.71
C PHE A 8 27.25 5.80 -12.91
N THR A 9 27.90 6.58 -12.06
CA THR A 9 29.37 6.58 -11.97
C THR A 9 29.79 6.46 -10.52
N LEU A 10 30.31 5.27 -10.23
CA LEU A 10 31.00 4.81 -9.04
C LEU A 10 31.88 5.88 -8.37
N PHE A 11 31.59 6.20 -7.12
CA PHE A 11 32.57 6.75 -6.18
C PHE A 11 32.94 5.65 -5.18
N PRO A 12 34.23 5.34 -4.98
CA PRO A 12 34.65 4.30 -4.06
C PRO A 12 34.45 4.77 -2.61
N ALA A 13 33.90 3.85 -1.82
CA ALA A 13 33.78 3.93 -0.38
C ALA A 13 35.16 4.08 0.30
N VAL A 14 35.31 5.07 1.17
CA VAL A 14 36.28 5.03 2.27
C VAL A 14 35.51 5.20 3.56
N VAL A 15 35.20 4.06 4.17
CA VAL A 15 34.72 3.93 5.53
C VAL A 15 35.95 4.01 6.44
N ALA A 16 36.12 5.12 7.14
CA ALA A 16 37.02 5.19 8.29
C ALA A 16 36.15 5.24 9.55
N GLY A 17 35.83 4.04 10.06
CA GLY A 17 35.06 3.86 11.27
C GLY A 17 35.82 4.36 12.49
N ALA A 18 35.19 5.28 13.21
CA ALA A 18 35.50 5.60 14.59
C ALA A 18 35.13 4.38 15.47
N LEU A 19 36.12 3.77 16.13
CA LEU A 19 35.88 2.77 17.16
C LEU A 19 36.20 3.38 18.53
N ALA A 20 35.17 3.97 19.13
CA ALA A 20 35.12 4.28 20.55
C ALA A 20 34.70 3.00 21.30
N LEU A 21 35.63 2.44 22.08
CA LEU A 21 35.37 1.35 23.02
C LEU A 21 34.73 1.90 24.30
N ALA A 22 33.42 1.69 24.45
CA ALA A 22 32.74 1.73 25.73
C ALA A 22 31.68 0.62 25.79
N GLY A 23 31.84 -0.30 26.74
CA GLY A 23 30.75 -1.14 27.25
C GLY A 23 30.70 -2.58 26.75
N ALA A 24 31.41 -3.48 27.43
CA ALA A 24 31.04 -4.90 27.46
C ALA A 24 31.25 -5.42 28.89
N ALA A 25 30.25 -5.16 29.73
CA ALA A 25 30.09 -5.79 31.04
C ALA A 25 28.84 -6.69 30.98
N TRP A 26 28.96 -7.89 30.40
CA TRP A 26 28.01 -8.99 30.63
C TRP A 26 28.73 -10.34 30.48
N ALA A 27 28.82 -11.03 31.62
CA ALA A 27 28.68 -12.48 31.84
C ALA A 27 29.48 -13.47 30.98
N GLN A 28 30.48 -14.11 31.60
CA GLN A 28 30.65 -15.57 31.56
C GLN A 28 31.45 -16.01 32.80
N GLU A 29 30.83 -16.85 33.63
CA GLU A 29 31.40 -17.39 34.87
C GLU A 29 31.89 -18.84 34.65
N HIS A 30 32.92 -19.20 35.43
CA HIS A 30 33.41 -20.54 35.81
C HIS A 30 34.39 -21.32 34.91
N GLY A 31 35.57 -21.58 35.51
CA GLY A 31 36.52 -22.63 35.16
C GLY A 31 37.80 -22.53 36.00
N ALA A 32 37.87 -23.25 37.12
CA ALA A 32 38.94 -23.17 38.12
C ALA A 32 40.17 -24.05 37.79
N ALA A 33 41.36 -23.42 37.85
CA ALA A 33 42.68 -23.87 38.37
C ALA A 33 43.34 -25.19 37.84
N PRO A 34 44.62 -25.49 38.13
CA PRO A 34 45.79 -24.66 38.52
C PRO A 34 47.04 -24.95 37.64
N HIS A 35 48.05 -24.06 37.64
CA HIS A 35 49.41 -24.44 37.24
C HIS A 35 50.42 -24.04 38.32
N GLY A 36 51.02 -25.05 38.94
CA GLY A 36 52.22 -24.96 39.75
C GLY A 36 53.45 -25.47 39.01
N ALA A 37 54.60 -24.98 39.46
CA ALA A 37 55.96 -25.54 39.38
C ALA A 37 56.67 -25.64 38.00
N ALA A 38 57.47 -24.60 37.71
CA ALA A 38 58.94 -24.58 37.44
C ALA A 38 59.66 -25.91 37.05
N PRO A 39 60.78 -25.91 36.27
CA PRO A 39 61.91 -24.97 36.49
C PRO A 39 62.95 -24.69 35.34
N HIS A 40 63.90 -23.78 35.64
CA HIS A 40 65.30 -23.53 35.14
C HIS A 40 65.62 -23.59 33.62
N GLY A 41 66.52 -22.82 32.99
CA GLY A 41 67.57 -21.80 33.25
C GLY A 41 67.99 -21.28 31.84
N ALA A 42 68.93 -20.40 31.56
CA ALA A 42 70.07 -19.79 32.24
C ALA A 42 70.55 -18.57 31.40
N GLY A 43 71.31 -17.67 32.02
CA GLY A 43 72.43 -16.94 31.37
C GLY A 43 72.10 -15.87 30.32
N GLY A 44 72.27 -14.60 30.70
CA GLY A 44 72.17 -13.46 29.79
C GLY A 44 72.59 -12.17 30.47
N GLU A 45 73.77 -12.21 31.09
CA GLU A 45 74.53 -11.07 31.59
C GLU A 45 74.71 -9.98 30.52
N HIS A 46 74.18 -8.79 30.75
CA HIS A 46 74.61 -7.59 30.02
C HIS A 46 75.44 -6.71 30.95
N ALA A 47 76.74 -6.93 30.80
CA ALA A 47 77.81 -6.10 31.30
C ALA A 47 77.60 -4.64 30.85
N ILE A 48 77.53 -3.75 31.83
CA ILE A 48 77.74 -2.33 31.63
C ILE A 48 79.24 -2.12 31.70
N GLN A 49 79.86 -1.72 30.59
CA GLN A 49 81.26 -1.32 30.51
C GLN A 49 81.38 0.09 29.91
N PRO A 50 82.50 0.77 30.16
CA PRO A 50 82.47 2.09 30.80
C PRO A 50 82.94 3.17 29.83
N HIS A 51 82.70 4.42 30.18
CA HIS A 51 83.60 5.47 29.74
C HIS A 51 84.04 6.33 30.93
N HIS A 52 85.24 5.97 31.39
CA HIS A 52 86.27 6.86 31.92
C HIS A 52 86.36 8.14 31.05
N GLY A 53 86.76 9.31 31.52
CA GLY A 53 87.38 9.81 32.75
C GLY A 53 87.62 11.30 32.48
N GLY A 54 87.98 12.18 33.41
CA GLY A 54 88.42 12.06 34.79
C GLY A 54 88.61 13.48 35.34
N GLY A 55 89.12 13.56 36.56
CA GLY A 55 89.27 14.79 37.34
C GLY A 55 88.31 14.76 38.53
N GLU A 56 88.48 13.82 39.45
CA GLU A 56 89.27 14.03 40.68
C GLU A 56 88.74 15.22 41.49
N HIS A 57 88.06 14.94 42.60
CA HIS A 57 88.37 15.47 43.93
C HIS A 57 87.50 14.72 44.95
N GLY A 58 88.17 14.00 45.84
CA GLY A 58 87.56 13.22 46.90
C GLY A 58 86.95 14.06 48.02
N GLY A 59 85.96 13.48 48.69
CA GLY A 59 85.35 13.99 49.91
C GLY A 59 84.05 13.25 50.20
N PRO A 60 83.87 12.64 51.37
CA PRO A 60 82.91 11.57 51.57
C PRO A 60 81.47 12.09 51.72
N ALA A 61 80.54 11.25 51.24
CA ALA A 61 79.21 11.07 51.80
C ALA A 61 78.32 12.31 51.98
N ALA A 62 77.47 12.56 50.98
CA ALA A 62 76.08 12.93 51.21
C ALA A 62 75.28 12.80 49.90
N HIS A 63 74.78 11.60 49.57
CA HIS A 63 73.56 11.52 48.74
C HIS A 63 72.35 11.90 49.60
N GLY A 64 72.36 13.12 50.12
CA GLY A 64 71.15 13.77 50.57
C GLY A 64 70.36 14.22 49.34
N PRO A 65 69.03 14.35 49.43
CA PRO A 65 68.25 14.91 48.33
C PRO A 65 68.88 16.25 47.91
N LYS A 66 69.15 16.43 46.61
CA LYS A 66 69.69 17.67 46.08
C LYS A 66 68.86 18.85 46.62
N PRO A 67 69.49 19.95 47.06
CA PRO A 67 68.76 21.06 47.66
C PRO A 67 67.74 21.59 46.65
N ILE A 68 66.50 21.79 47.10
CA ILE A 68 65.41 22.28 46.26
C ILE A 68 65.80 23.66 45.73
N ASN A 69 65.98 23.78 44.41
CA ASN A 69 66.38 25.04 43.78
C ASN A 69 65.13 25.91 43.53
N TRP A 70 64.87 26.86 44.43
CA TRP A 70 63.72 27.76 44.31
C TRP A 70 64.01 28.99 43.42
N THR A 71 65.21 29.55 43.46
CA THR A 71 65.52 30.87 42.86
C THR A 71 66.95 31.03 42.35
N ASP A 72 67.76 29.97 42.29
CA ASP A 72 69.13 30.04 41.78
C ASP A 72 69.15 29.79 40.26
N PHE A 73 69.34 30.87 39.50
CA PHE A 73 69.36 30.87 38.04
C PHE A 73 70.79 30.69 37.45
N SER A 74 71.82 30.59 38.30
CA SER A 74 73.23 30.53 37.87
C SER A 74 73.76 29.10 37.78
N ASN A 75 73.16 28.17 38.52
CA ASN A 75 73.56 26.76 38.53
C ASN A 75 72.98 25.99 37.34
N LYS A 76 73.84 25.42 36.47
CA LYS A 76 73.44 24.69 35.25
C LYS A 76 72.91 23.27 35.53
N GLU A 77 73.07 22.76 36.75
CA GLU A 77 72.77 21.36 37.06
C GLU A 77 71.31 21.09 37.47
N THR A 78 70.53 22.09 37.89
CA THR A 78 69.11 21.93 38.27
C THR A 78 68.25 23.15 37.90
N PRO A 79 67.13 22.98 37.16
CA PRO A 79 66.27 24.10 36.78
C PRO A 79 65.52 24.67 38.00
N PRO A 80 65.38 26.01 38.11
CA PRO A 80 64.70 26.63 39.25
C PRO A 80 63.18 26.44 39.18
N TYR A 81 62.56 26.00 40.28
CA TYR A 81 61.11 25.76 40.36
C TYR A 81 60.26 27.01 40.08
N LEU A 82 60.76 28.20 40.43
CA LEU A 82 60.09 29.47 40.14
C LEU A 82 59.95 29.71 38.63
N ALA A 83 60.92 29.30 37.81
CA ALA A 83 60.82 29.42 36.35
C ALA A 83 59.75 28.47 35.78
N LEU A 84 59.62 27.25 36.32
CA LEU A 84 58.54 26.33 35.95
C LEU A 84 57.17 26.88 36.36
N LEU A 85 57.07 27.50 37.54
CA LEU A 85 55.82 28.10 38.02
C LEU A 85 55.40 29.30 37.16
N ILE A 86 56.35 30.15 36.78
CA ILE A 86 56.10 31.25 35.83
C ILE A 86 55.69 30.71 34.46
N ASN A 87 56.38 29.69 33.95
CA ASN A 87 56.04 29.05 32.67
C ASN A 87 54.63 28.44 32.70
N PHE A 88 54.30 27.69 33.75
CA PHE A 88 52.95 27.15 33.98
C PHE A 88 51.90 28.27 34.09
N GLY A 89 52.22 29.37 34.78
CA GLY A 89 51.35 30.53 34.87
C GLY A 89 51.07 31.18 33.51
N VAL A 90 52.10 31.33 32.67
CA VAL A 90 51.96 31.86 31.30
C VAL A 90 51.13 30.91 30.42
N LEU A 91 51.37 29.60 30.49
CA LEU A 91 50.58 28.58 29.79
C LEU A 91 49.12 28.58 30.25
N ALA A 92 48.87 28.58 31.55
CA ALA A 92 47.52 28.62 32.13
C ALA A 92 46.79 29.90 31.75
N PHE A 93 47.48 31.05 31.75
CA PHE A 93 46.92 32.32 31.29
C PHE A 93 46.59 32.28 29.80
N GLY A 94 47.48 31.75 28.95
CA GLY A 94 47.24 31.56 27.53
C GLY A 94 46.02 30.67 27.26
N TYR A 95 45.92 29.54 27.96
CA TYR A 95 44.80 28.61 27.83
C TYR A 95 43.48 29.22 28.31
N TYR A 96 43.50 29.96 29.42
CA TYR A 96 42.32 30.66 29.93
C TYR A 96 41.87 31.79 29.00
N ALA A 97 42.81 32.59 28.50
CA ALA A 97 42.53 33.71 27.60
C ALA A 97 41.94 33.25 26.26
N LEU A 98 42.47 32.17 25.69
CA LEU A 98 42.02 31.61 24.41
C LEU A 98 40.78 30.72 24.55
N GLY A 99 40.69 29.90 25.61
CA GLY A 99 39.65 28.89 25.77
C GLY A 99 38.29 29.40 26.25
N LYS A 100 38.24 30.50 27.01
CA LYS A 100 36.99 31.01 27.59
C LYS A 100 35.92 31.36 26.55
N LYS A 101 36.32 31.92 25.41
CA LYS A 101 35.41 32.33 24.33
C LYS A 101 34.80 31.13 23.59
N PRO A 102 35.57 30.17 23.03
CA PRO A 102 34.99 29.02 22.33
C PRO A 102 34.18 28.11 23.26
N ILE A 103 34.59 27.93 24.53
CA ILE A 103 33.85 27.09 25.48
C ILE A 103 32.49 27.73 25.82
N ALA A 104 32.46 29.03 26.11
CA ALA A 104 31.21 29.73 26.39
C ALA A 104 30.28 29.76 25.15
N ALA A 105 30.84 29.95 23.96
CA ALA A 105 30.08 29.90 22.71
C ALA A 105 29.49 28.51 22.45
N ALA A 106 30.26 27.44 22.64
CA ALA A 106 29.80 26.06 22.47
C ALA A 106 28.68 25.68 23.47
N LEU A 107 28.81 26.09 24.74
CA LEU A 107 27.76 25.87 25.74
C LEU A 107 26.48 26.66 25.44
N LYS A 108 26.62 27.90 24.96
CA LYS A 108 25.47 28.71 24.54
C LYS A 108 24.76 28.08 23.33
N GLN A 109 25.52 27.71 22.30
CA GLN A 109 25.01 27.02 21.11
C GLN A 109 24.27 25.73 21.52
N ARG A 110 24.87 24.90 22.38
CA ARG A 110 24.24 23.67 22.85
C ARG A 110 22.94 23.92 23.62
N LYS A 111 22.87 24.97 24.44
CA LYS A 111 21.62 25.37 25.11
C LYS A 111 20.55 25.80 24.11
N GLU A 112 20.92 26.55 23.09
CA GLU A 112 20.01 26.97 22.02
C GLU A 112 19.51 25.78 21.20
N ASP A 113 20.39 24.85 20.84
CA ASP A 113 20.04 23.65 20.07
C ASP A 113 19.12 22.73 20.87
N ILE A 114 19.42 22.46 22.14
CA ILE A 114 18.53 21.70 23.03
C ILE A 114 17.17 22.42 23.18
N GLY A 115 17.18 23.75 23.29
CA GLY A 115 15.95 24.54 23.34
C GLY A 115 15.08 24.36 22.10
N LYS A 116 15.70 24.42 20.92
CA LYS A 116 15.03 24.17 19.63
C LYS A 116 14.50 22.74 19.52
N GLU A 117 15.32 21.75 19.86
CA GLU A 117 14.91 20.33 19.84
C GLU A 117 13.71 20.07 20.76
N ILE A 118 13.67 20.69 21.95
CA ILE A 118 12.54 20.59 22.87
C ILE A 118 11.30 21.26 22.28
N GLU A 119 11.44 22.44 21.67
CA GLU A 119 10.31 23.15 21.07
C GLU A 119 9.75 22.37 19.87
N ASP A 120 10.61 21.87 18.99
CA ASP A 120 10.23 21.04 17.85
C ASP A 120 9.55 19.75 18.32
N ALA A 121 10.10 19.05 19.32
CA ALA A 121 9.48 17.87 19.90
C ALA A 121 8.09 18.15 20.48
N ARG A 122 7.88 19.31 21.11
CA ARG A 122 6.56 19.73 21.61
C ARG A 122 5.58 19.97 20.46
N ARG A 123 6.00 20.68 19.41
CA ARG A 123 5.16 20.92 18.22
C ARG A 123 4.76 19.61 17.53
N LEU A 124 5.72 18.70 17.33
CA LEU A 124 5.48 17.37 16.77
C LEU A 124 4.48 16.56 17.60
N LEU A 125 4.57 16.65 18.93
CA LEU A 125 3.66 15.97 19.84
C LEU A 125 2.26 16.58 19.80
N GLU A 126 2.13 17.91 19.78
CA GLU A 126 0.85 18.59 19.64
C GLU A 126 0.17 18.24 18.31
N ASP A 127 0.90 18.28 17.18
CA ASP A 127 0.41 17.88 15.87
C ASP A 127 -0.01 16.41 15.82
N ALA A 128 0.76 15.52 16.46
CA ALA A 128 0.41 14.11 16.56
C ALA A 128 -0.86 13.89 17.40
N GLN A 129 -1.02 14.62 18.50
CA GLN A 129 -2.21 14.58 19.34
C GLN A 129 -3.44 15.13 18.62
N GLU A 130 -3.31 16.23 17.88
CA GLU A 130 -4.41 16.80 17.11
C GLU A 130 -4.87 15.83 16.01
N ARG A 131 -3.93 15.27 15.25
CA ARG A 131 -4.22 14.24 14.24
C ARG A 131 -4.89 13.02 14.87
N SER A 132 -4.38 12.53 15.99
CA SER A 132 -4.97 11.40 16.71
C SER A 132 -6.40 11.69 17.17
N LYS A 133 -6.67 12.88 17.72
CA LYS A 133 -8.01 13.31 18.12
C LYS A 133 -8.96 13.37 16.93
N LYS A 134 -8.51 13.92 15.80
CA LYS A 134 -9.29 13.99 14.56
C LYS A 134 -9.65 12.59 14.06
N HIS A 135 -8.65 11.71 13.90
CA HIS A 135 -8.88 10.34 13.46
C HIS A 135 -9.77 9.54 14.42
N THR A 136 -9.62 9.74 15.72
CA THR A 136 -10.49 9.09 16.72
C THR A 136 -11.93 9.58 16.60
N LYS A 137 -12.15 10.87 16.35
CA LYS A 137 -13.48 11.44 16.10
C LYS A 137 -14.09 10.86 14.83
N ASP A 138 -13.31 10.82 13.75
CA ASP A 138 -13.75 10.27 12.47
C ASP A 138 -14.16 8.79 12.64
N LEU A 139 -13.33 7.97 13.30
CA LEU A 139 -13.63 6.56 13.56
C LEU A 139 -14.88 6.34 14.42
N LYS A 140 -15.18 7.24 15.36
CA LYS A 140 -16.43 7.15 16.16
C LYS A 140 -17.68 7.33 15.29
N ASN A 141 -17.59 8.14 14.25
CA ASN A 141 -18.72 8.41 13.36
C ASN A 141 -18.89 7.33 12.28
N VAL A 142 -17.81 6.67 11.86
CA VAL A 142 -17.85 5.62 10.83
C VAL A 142 -18.88 4.53 11.12
N ALA A 143 -19.02 4.08 12.36
CA ALA A 143 -20.01 3.04 12.69
C ALA A 143 -21.47 3.52 12.47
N ALA A 144 -21.75 4.79 12.78
CA ALA A 144 -23.04 5.41 12.51
C ALA A 144 -23.26 5.60 11.01
N ASP A 145 -22.25 6.11 10.30
CA ASP A 145 -22.30 6.32 8.84
C ASP A 145 -22.54 5.01 8.10
N VAL A 146 -21.86 3.93 8.49
CA VAL A 146 -22.07 2.58 7.94
C VAL A 146 -23.49 2.09 8.20
N LYS A 147 -24.03 2.32 9.39
CA LYS A 147 -25.41 1.95 9.72
C LYS A 147 -26.40 2.71 8.85
N THR A 148 -26.27 4.04 8.76
CA THR A 148 -27.13 4.88 7.92
C THR A 148 -27.02 4.52 6.45
N ALA A 149 -25.82 4.27 5.93
CA ALA A 149 -25.62 3.83 4.56
C ALA A 149 -26.28 2.47 4.28
N ARG A 150 -26.19 1.54 5.24
CA ARG A 150 -26.85 0.23 5.14
C ARG A 150 -28.37 0.36 5.14
N GLU A 151 -28.93 1.20 6.00
CA GLU A 151 -30.38 1.46 6.07
C GLU A 151 -30.88 2.08 4.75
N ALA A 152 -30.18 3.09 4.23
CA ALA A 152 -30.50 3.70 2.94
C ALA A 152 -30.42 2.71 1.77
N LEU A 153 -29.43 1.80 1.77
CA LEU A 153 -29.31 0.74 0.77
C LEU A 153 -30.46 -0.27 0.84
N ILE A 154 -30.92 -0.62 2.04
CA ILE A 154 -32.07 -1.51 2.21
C ILE A 154 -33.34 -0.84 1.71
N GLU A 155 -33.60 0.41 2.12
CA GLU A 155 -34.77 1.17 1.68
C GLU A 155 -34.81 1.34 0.15
N ALA A 156 -33.69 1.73 -0.46
CA ALA A 156 -33.57 1.83 -1.90
C ALA A 156 -33.77 0.46 -2.59
N GLY A 157 -33.23 -0.61 -2.01
CA GLY A 157 -33.39 -1.97 -2.52
C GLY A 157 -34.83 -2.48 -2.44
N GLU A 158 -35.55 -2.18 -1.36
CA GLU A 158 -36.97 -2.52 -1.20
C GLU A 158 -37.84 -1.77 -2.20
N GLY A 159 -37.61 -0.46 -2.37
CA GLY A 159 -38.33 0.34 -3.36
C GLY A 159 -38.09 -0.13 -4.79
N GLU A 160 -36.85 -0.47 -5.14
CA GLU A 160 -36.52 -1.01 -6.47
C GLU A 160 -37.09 -2.41 -6.69
N ARG A 161 -37.07 -3.27 -5.65
CA ARG A 161 -37.71 -4.59 -5.70
C ARG A 161 -39.19 -4.47 -6.01
N ASP A 162 -39.91 -3.60 -5.31
CA ASP A 162 -41.35 -3.43 -5.49
C ASP A 162 -41.67 -2.84 -6.87
N ARG A 163 -40.85 -1.90 -7.36
CA ARG A 163 -40.96 -1.39 -8.73
C ARG A 163 -40.80 -2.52 -9.75
N LEU A 164 -39.78 -3.37 -9.59
CA LEU A 164 -39.47 -4.44 -10.52
C LEU A 164 -40.56 -5.53 -10.53
N ILE A 165 -41.11 -5.85 -9.36
CA ILE A 165 -42.25 -6.79 -9.25
C ILE A 165 -43.46 -6.22 -9.98
N ARG A 166 -43.83 -4.96 -9.74
CA ARG A 166 -44.96 -4.31 -10.43
C ARG A 166 -44.77 -4.31 -11.96
N GLU A 167 -43.58 -3.96 -12.43
CA GLU A 167 -43.27 -3.98 -13.87
C GLU A 167 -43.33 -5.39 -14.46
N ALA A 168 -42.86 -6.40 -13.71
CA ALA A 168 -42.94 -7.79 -14.13
C ALA A 168 -44.40 -8.28 -14.21
N GLU A 169 -45.25 -7.93 -13.24
CA GLU A 169 -46.68 -8.24 -13.23
C GLU A 169 -47.41 -7.56 -14.39
N GLU A 170 -47.17 -6.27 -14.62
CA GLU A 170 -47.75 -5.53 -15.75
C GLU A 170 -47.35 -6.14 -17.10
N LYS A 171 -46.09 -6.55 -17.22
CA LYS A 171 -45.58 -7.22 -18.43
C LYS A 171 -46.17 -8.60 -18.60
N ALA A 172 -46.27 -9.40 -17.54
CA ALA A 172 -46.89 -10.71 -17.56
C ALA A 172 -48.37 -10.62 -17.96
N ALA A 173 -49.10 -9.66 -17.40
CA ALA A 173 -50.50 -9.41 -17.74
C ALA A 173 -50.66 -8.99 -19.22
N ARG A 174 -49.74 -8.19 -19.76
CA ARG A 174 -49.72 -7.82 -21.18
C ARG A 174 -49.48 -9.03 -22.07
N VAL A 175 -48.46 -9.82 -21.78
CA VAL A 175 -48.16 -11.06 -22.52
C VAL A 175 -49.35 -12.03 -22.49
N GLY A 176 -50.02 -12.16 -21.35
CA GLY A 176 -51.22 -12.99 -21.23
C GLY A 176 -52.37 -12.51 -22.12
N ARG A 177 -52.62 -11.20 -22.18
CA ARG A 177 -53.64 -10.62 -23.08
C ARG A 177 -53.28 -10.81 -24.55
N ASP A 178 -52.03 -10.55 -24.91
CA ASP A 178 -51.56 -10.67 -26.30
C ASP A 178 -51.62 -12.14 -26.75
N ALA A 179 -51.21 -13.08 -25.91
CA ALA A 179 -51.32 -14.51 -26.17
C ALA A 179 -52.79 -14.96 -26.30
N GLY A 180 -53.68 -14.50 -25.42
CA GLY A 180 -55.11 -14.79 -25.52
C GLY A 180 -55.72 -14.29 -26.82
N PHE A 181 -55.40 -13.05 -27.20
CA PHE A 181 -55.85 -12.48 -28.48
C PHE A 181 -55.35 -13.26 -29.69
N LEU A 182 -54.08 -13.68 -29.69
CA LEU A 182 -53.51 -14.51 -30.75
C LEU A 182 -54.20 -15.87 -30.84
N VAL A 183 -54.46 -16.53 -29.71
CA VAL A 183 -55.19 -17.81 -29.68
C VAL A 183 -56.60 -17.66 -30.23
N GLU A 184 -57.32 -16.59 -29.88
CA GLU A 184 -58.65 -16.32 -30.44
C GLU A 184 -58.62 -16.09 -31.95
N GLN A 185 -57.61 -15.36 -32.44
CA GLN A 185 -57.43 -15.10 -33.86
C GLN A 185 -57.12 -16.39 -34.64
N GLU A 186 -56.18 -17.19 -34.13
CA GLU A 186 -55.85 -18.49 -34.72
C GLU A 186 -57.03 -19.45 -34.68
N ALA A 187 -57.77 -19.53 -33.57
CA ALA A 187 -58.96 -20.38 -33.49
C ALA A 187 -60.02 -19.99 -34.54
N LYS A 188 -60.25 -18.69 -34.75
CA LYS A 188 -61.15 -18.20 -35.80
C LYS A 188 -60.66 -18.58 -37.19
N GLN A 189 -59.36 -18.43 -37.45
CA GLN A 189 -58.74 -18.77 -38.73
C GLN A 189 -58.83 -20.28 -39.00
N LEU A 190 -58.44 -21.12 -38.04
CA LEU A 190 -58.56 -22.57 -38.12
C LEU A 190 -60.01 -23.01 -38.38
N HIS A 191 -61.00 -22.39 -37.73
CA HIS A 191 -62.40 -22.70 -37.99
C HIS A 191 -62.82 -22.40 -39.43
N LEU A 192 -62.39 -21.26 -39.98
CA LEU A 192 -62.67 -20.91 -41.38
C LEU A 192 -62.00 -21.90 -42.34
N ASP A 193 -60.74 -22.23 -42.09
CA ASP A 193 -59.96 -23.13 -42.94
C ASP A 193 -60.53 -24.55 -42.92
N LEU A 194 -60.87 -25.09 -41.75
CA LEU A 194 -61.53 -26.41 -41.62
C LEU A 194 -62.91 -26.44 -42.28
N THR A 195 -63.69 -25.35 -42.16
CA THR A 195 -65.01 -25.28 -42.81
C THR A 195 -64.87 -25.29 -44.32
N ARG A 196 -63.90 -24.53 -44.85
CA ARG A 196 -63.61 -24.50 -46.28
C ARG A 196 -63.16 -25.86 -46.80
N GLU A 197 -62.22 -26.51 -46.11
CA GLU A 197 -61.75 -27.85 -46.46
C GLU A 197 -62.89 -28.86 -46.46
N ALA A 198 -63.77 -28.84 -45.46
CA ALA A 198 -64.94 -29.73 -45.40
C ALA A 198 -65.94 -29.48 -46.55
N VAL A 199 -66.15 -28.23 -46.94
CA VAL A 199 -67.00 -27.88 -48.10
C VAL A 199 -66.37 -28.38 -49.39
N ASP A 200 -65.08 -28.12 -49.60
CA ASP A 200 -64.35 -28.53 -50.80
C ASP A 200 -64.35 -30.07 -50.93
N ASP A 201 -64.12 -30.80 -49.84
CA ASP A 201 -64.23 -32.27 -49.77
C ASP A 201 -65.65 -32.78 -50.06
N GLY A 202 -66.65 -32.10 -49.50
CA GLY A 202 -68.07 -32.43 -49.72
C GLY A 202 -68.48 -32.27 -51.17
N VAL A 203 -68.08 -31.15 -51.80
CA VAL A 203 -68.31 -30.88 -53.22
C VAL A 203 -67.61 -31.92 -54.09
N ALA A 204 -66.35 -32.24 -53.80
CA ALA A 204 -65.60 -33.25 -54.55
C ALA A 204 -66.27 -34.64 -54.49
N ARG A 205 -66.78 -35.05 -53.32
CA ARG A 205 -67.53 -36.31 -53.17
C ARG A 205 -68.87 -36.29 -53.88
N ALA A 206 -69.61 -35.19 -53.78
CA ALA A 206 -70.88 -35.03 -54.48
C ALA A 206 -70.68 -35.06 -56.01
N GLU A 207 -69.64 -34.40 -56.52
CA GLU A 207 -69.26 -34.45 -57.93
C GLU A 207 -68.93 -35.89 -58.36
N ALA A 208 -68.15 -36.62 -57.57
CA ALA A 208 -67.82 -38.02 -57.87
C ALA A 208 -69.07 -38.92 -57.92
N LEU A 209 -70.01 -38.74 -56.97
CA LEU A 209 -71.28 -39.48 -56.96
C LEU A 209 -72.17 -39.11 -58.14
N LEU A 210 -72.30 -37.82 -58.47
CA LEU A 210 -73.12 -37.34 -59.58
C LEU A 210 -72.57 -37.86 -60.92
N ARG A 211 -71.25 -37.79 -61.13
CA ARG A 211 -70.58 -38.37 -62.31
C ARG A 211 -70.83 -39.87 -62.45
N ALA A 212 -70.92 -40.61 -61.34
CA ALA A 212 -71.18 -42.05 -61.35
C ALA A 212 -72.66 -42.40 -61.59
N ALA A 213 -73.59 -41.52 -61.24
CA ALA A 213 -75.04 -41.78 -61.28
C ALA A 213 -75.78 -41.17 -62.48
N VAL A 214 -75.20 -40.19 -63.18
CA VAL A 214 -75.88 -39.46 -64.26
C VAL A 214 -76.22 -40.38 -65.45
N THR A 215 -77.41 -40.22 -66.03
CA THR A 215 -77.87 -41.01 -67.16
C THR A 215 -78.11 -40.16 -68.41
N GLN A 216 -78.22 -40.79 -69.59
CA GLN A 216 -78.45 -40.08 -70.85
C GLN A 216 -79.76 -39.27 -70.87
N ALA A 217 -80.81 -39.79 -70.23
CA ALA A 217 -82.10 -39.09 -70.11
C ALA A 217 -81.99 -37.81 -69.25
N ASP A 218 -81.11 -37.80 -68.24
CA ASP A 218 -80.85 -36.61 -67.44
C ASP A 218 -80.13 -35.52 -68.25
N HIS A 219 -79.22 -35.90 -69.16
CA HIS A 219 -78.54 -34.95 -70.04
C HIS A 219 -79.50 -34.25 -71.00
N GLU A 220 -80.44 -34.97 -71.60
CA GLU A 220 -81.46 -34.39 -72.48
C GLU A 220 -82.41 -33.46 -71.72
N ARG A 221 -82.89 -33.89 -70.54
CA ARG A 221 -83.74 -33.04 -69.68
C ARG A 221 -83.04 -31.74 -69.27
N LEU A 222 -81.78 -31.81 -68.87
CA LEU A 222 -80.99 -30.63 -68.49
C LEU A 222 -80.77 -29.67 -69.67
N ALA A 223 -80.59 -30.18 -70.89
CA ALA A 223 -80.47 -29.36 -72.09
C ALA A 223 -81.79 -28.62 -72.40
N GLU A 224 -82.93 -29.29 -72.26
CA GLU A 224 -84.25 -28.68 -72.43
C GLU A 224 -84.54 -27.60 -71.37
N GLU A 225 -84.24 -27.87 -70.09
CA GLU A 225 -84.37 -26.89 -69.00
C GLU A 225 -83.48 -25.65 -69.23
N PHE A 226 -82.24 -25.84 -69.66
CA PHE A 226 -81.32 -24.73 -69.95
C PHE A 226 -81.80 -23.86 -71.11
N LEU A 227 -82.30 -24.49 -72.19
CA LEU A 227 -82.90 -23.78 -73.32
C LEU A 227 -84.16 -23.01 -72.90
N ALA A 228 -84.99 -23.60 -72.03
CA ALA A 228 -86.16 -22.94 -71.48
C ALA A 228 -85.78 -21.72 -70.61
N GLU A 229 -84.78 -21.83 -69.74
CA GLU A 229 -84.32 -20.73 -68.89
C GLU A 229 -83.75 -19.57 -69.72
N LEU A 230 -82.90 -19.87 -70.72
CA LEU A 230 -82.38 -18.86 -71.63
C LEU A 230 -83.49 -18.16 -72.43
N SER A 231 -84.50 -18.92 -72.88
CA SER A 231 -85.64 -18.32 -73.58
C SER A 231 -86.41 -17.36 -72.66
N SER A 232 -86.65 -17.75 -71.41
CA SER A 232 -87.33 -16.90 -70.41
C SER A 232 -86.55 -15.63 -70.06
N LYS A 233 -85.21 -15.73 -69.96
CA LYS A 233 -84.34 -14.59 -69.64
C LYS A 233 -84.15 -13.64 -70.82
N SER A 234 -84.23 -14.14 -72.05
CA SER A 234 -84.24 -13.32 -73.28
C SER A 234 -85.56 -12.57 -73.49
N VAL A 235 -86.68 -13.13 -73.03
CA VAL A 235 -88.01 -12.50 -73.10
C VAL A 235 -88.19 -11.43 -72.00
N GLY A 236 -87.48 -11.53 -70.87
CA GLY A 236 -87.50 -10.53 -69.79
C GLY A 236 -86.55 -9.32 -69.97
N GLY A 237 -85.72 -9.29 -71.02
CA GLY A 237 -84.75 -8.21 -71.28
C GLY A 237 -85.16 -7.20 -72.37
N ALA A 238 -86.37 -7.33 -72.95
CA ALA A 238 -86.87 -6.49 -74.04
C ALA A 238 -87.99 -5.53 -73.62
N SER A 239 -87.99 -5.10 -72.34
CA SER A 239 -88.90 -4.09 -71.78
C SER A 239 -88.19 -3.24 -70.75
#